data_AF-A0AAA9ST78-F1
#
_entry.id   AF-A0AAA9ST78-F1
#
_cell.length_a   1.000
_cell.length_b   1.000
_cell.length_c   1.000
_cell.angle_alpha   90.00
_cell.angle_beta   90.00
_cell.angle_gamma   90.00
#
_symmetry.space_group_name_H-M   'P 1'
#
loop_
_entity.id
_entity.type
_entity.pdbx_description
1 polymer ?
#
loop_
_entity_poly.entity_id
_entity_poly.type
_entity_poly.pdbx_seq_one_letter_code
_entity_poly.pdbx_strand_id
1 'polypeptide(L)'
;MKAITLLFLVGFIGEFQVFSSASSPINCQWGSYAPWSECNGCTKTQTRRRSIAVYGQYGGHSCVGSAFETQPCQPTRGCPTEDGCGERFRCFSGQCISKSLVCNGDSDCEEDGADEDRCEDAESRPACDKDKPPPNIELTGRGCNSKPAVAIDTKECS
;
A
#
# COMPACT_ATOMS: atom_id res chain seq x y z
N MET A 1 -56.87 -47.86 -10.94
CA MET A 1 -55.63 -47.18 -11.39
C MET A 1 -55.91 -45.70 -11.60
N LYS A 2 -55.73 -44.86 -10.58
CA LYS A 2 -55.77 -43.37 -10.68
C LYS A 2 -55.41 -42.65 -9.37
N ALA A 3 -55.35 -43.37 -8.25
CA ALA A 3 -54.99 -42.77 -6.96
C ALA A 3 -53.49 -42.89 -6.58
N ILE A 4 -52.68 -43.62 -7.36
CA ILE A 4 -51.28 -43.95 -6.97
C ILE A 4 -50.26 -42.98 -7.61
N THR A 5 -50.67 -42.18 -8.60
CA THR A 5 -49.75 -41.29 -9.34
C THR A 5 -49.60 -39.90 -8.69
N LEU A 6 -50.39 -39.57 -7.66
CA LEU A 6 -50.37 -38.25 -7.01
C LEU A 6 -49.56 -38.19 -5.69
N LEU A 7 -49.06 -39.32 -5.20
CA LEU A 7 -48.27 -39.37 -3.96
C LEU A 7 -46.75 -39.24 -4.18
N PHE A 8 -46.26 -39.33 -5.42
CA PHE A 8 -44.83 -39.19 -5.72
C PHE A 8 -44.38 -37.75 -6.02
N LEU A 9 -45.29 -36.76 -6.09
CA LEU A 9 -44.94 -35.34 -6.32
C LEU A 9 -45.01 -34.46 -5.06
N VAL A 10 -45.37 -35.01 -3.89
CA VAL A 10 -45.49 -34.24 -2.64
C VAL A 10 -44.54 -34.72 -1.54
N GLY A 11 -43.65 -35.66 -1.85
CA GLY A 11 -42.72 -36.29 -0.89
C GLY A 11 -41.25 -35.94 -1.10
N PHE A 12 -40.93 -34.81 -1.74
CA PHE A 12 -39.55 -34.37 -1.98
C PHE A 12 -39.31 -32.88 -1.64
N ILE A 13 -40.06 -32.36 -0.66
CA ILE A 13 -39.93 -30.97 -0.15
C ILE A 13 -39.82 -30.89 1.38
N GLY A 14 -39.22 -31.91 1.99
CA GLY A 14 -38.74 -31.90 3.36
C GLY A 14 -37.94 -33.19 3.54
N GLU A 15 -36.62 -33.20 3.62
CA GLU A 15 -35.78 -32.38 4.47
C GLU A 15 -34.44 -32.04 3.78
N PHE A 16 -34.44 -31.04 2.89
CA PHE A 16 -33.28 -30.16 2.91
C PHE A 16 -33.45 -29.36 4.20
N GLN A 17 -32.81 -29.83 5.28
CA GLN A 17 -32.42 -28.93 6.36
C GLN A 17 -31.60 -27.86 5.65
N VAL A 18 -32.27 -26.77 5.25
CA VAL A 18 -31.62 -25.53 4.86
C VAL A 18 -30.77 -25.23 6.08
N PHE A 19 -29.46 -25.46 5.97
CA PHE A 19 -28.48 -25.02 6.95
C PHE A 19 -28.47 -23.49 6.91
N SER A 20 -29.57 -22.86 7.30
CA SER A 20 -29.66 -21.44 7.57
C SER A 20 -29.10 -21.23 8.97
N SER A 21 -27.84 -21.60 9.16
CA SER A 21 -27.05 -21.12 10.28
C SER A 21 -26.74 -19.66 9.96
N ALA A 22 -27.71 -18.77 10.19
CA ALA A 22 -27.47 -17.34 10.17
C ALA A 22 -26.52 -17.04 11.34
N SER A 23 -25.21 -17.06 11.05
CA SER A 23 -24.18 -16.74 12.03
C SER A 23 -24.39 -15.30 12.51
N SER A 24 -24.29 -15.08 13.82
CA SER A 24 -24.51 -13.75 14.39
C SER A 24 -23.40 -12.78 13.96
N PRO A 25 -23.74 -11.50 13.72
CA PRO A 25 -22.75 -10.50 13.34
C PRO A 25 -21.71 -10.34 14.46
N ILE A 26 -20.43 -10.42 14.09
CA ILE A 26 -19.31 -10.19 14.99
C ILE A 26 -18.75 -8.81 14.66
N ASN A 27 -18.80 -7.89 15.60
CA ASN A 27 -18.22 -6.56 15.43
C ASN A 27 -16.71 -6.59 15.70
N CYS A 28 -15.98 -5.79 14.93
CA CYS A 28 -14.54 -5.67 15.07
C CYS A 28 -14.15 -5.10 16.44
N GLN A 29 -13.07 -5.63 17.04
CA GLN A 29 -12.51 -5.14 18.29
C GLN A 29 -11.00 -4.94 18.17
N TRP A 30 -10.54 -3.78 18.64
CA TRP A 30 -9.12 -3.46 18.72
C TRP A 30 -8.44 -4.20 19.86
N GLY A 31 -7.21 -4.63 19.64
CA GLY A 31 -6.28 -4.96 20.72
C GLY A 31 -5.73 -3.70 21.39
N SER A 32 -5.03 -3.90 22.50
CA SER A 32 -4.28 -2.82 23.16
C SER A 32 -3.19 -2.27 22.24
N TYR A 33 -2.89 -0.99 22.39
CA TYR A 33 -1.73 -0.41 21.73
C TYR A 33 -0.44 -1.02 22.27
N ALA A 34 0.51 -1.19 21.36
CA ALA A 34 1.90 -1.44 21.70
C ALA A 34 2.52 -0.20 22.40
N PRO A 35 3.67 -0.35 23.06
CA PRO A 35 4.46 0.78 23.54
C PRO A 35 4.78 1.78 22.43
N TRP A 36 5.05 3.02 22.81
CA TRP A 36 5.54 4.05 21.89
C TRP A 36 6.86 3.64 21.25
N SER A 37 7.03 3.93 19.96
CA SER A 37 8.33 3.85 19.30
C SER A 37 9.31 4.85 19.90
N GLU A 38 10.59 4.71 19.52
CA GLU A 38 11.54 5.81 19.70
C GLU A 38 11.07 7.06 18.96
N CYS A 39 11.47 8.22 19.48
CA CYS A 39 11.17 9.52 18.88
C CYS A 39 12.02 9.73 17.63
N ASN A 40 11.37 10.02 16.49
CA ASN A 40 12.06 10.30 15.24
C ASN A 40 12.76 11.68 15.30
N GLY A 41 14.07 11.72 15.06
CA GLY A 41 14.89 12.94 15.13
C GLY A 41 14.60 13.99 14.04
N CYS A 42 14.05 13.57 12.90
CA CYS A 42 13.72 14.46 11.77
C CYS A 42 12.30 15.03 11.92
N THR A 43 11.32 14.16 12.18
CA THR A 43 9.91 14.57 12.25
C THR A 43 9.48 15.03 13.64
N LYS A 44 10.27 14.73 14.69
CA LYS A 44 9.97 15.02 16.10
C LYS A 44 8.67 14.36 16.59
N THR A 45 8.38 13.16 16.09
CA THR A 45 7.19 12.39 16.41
C THR A 45 7.52 10.95 16.76
N GLN A 46 6.68 10.35 17.60
CA GLN A 46 6.68 8.92 17.91
C GLN A 46 5.35 8.31 17.51
N THR A 47 5.37 7.03 17.17
CA THR A 47 4.20 6.30 16.68
C THR A 47 4.02 5.02 17.48
N ARG A 48 2.78 4.67 17.78
CA ARG A 48 2.42 3.35 18.29
C ARG A 48 1.41 2.68 17.39
N ARG A 49 1.35 1.36 17.45
CA ARG A 49 0.41 0.54 16.66
C ARG A 49 -0.44 -0.35 17.55
N ARG A 50 -1.63 -0.68 17.09
CA ARG A 50 -2.47 -1.75 17.64
C ARG A 50 -2.88 -2.71 16.53
N SER A 51 -3.08 -3.97 16.88
CA SER A 51 -3.66 -4.97 15.97
C SER A 51 -5.15 -5.12 16.21
N ILE A 52 -5.87 -5.62 15.22
CA ILE A 52 -7.25 -6.07 15.41
C ILE A 52 -7.21 -7.37 16.23
N ALA A 53 -7.87 -7.38 17.38
CA ALA A 53 -7.98 -8.56 18.23
C ALA A 53 -9.11 -9.48 17.75
N VAL A 54 -10.23 -8.89 17.30
CA VAL A 54 -11.37 -9.60 16.71
C VAL A 54 -11.73 -8.90 15.40
N TYR A 55 -11.66 -9.63 14.29
CA TYR A 55 -12.10 -9.12 12.98
C TYR A 55 -13.62 -9.13 12.89
N GLY A 56 -14.17 -8.13 12.20
CA GLY A 56 -15.61 -8.10 11.89
C GLY A 56 -15.99 -9.25 10.96
N GLN A 57 -17.08 -9.96 11.24
CA GLN A 57 -17.58 -11.08 10.44
C GLN A 57 -19.11 -11.07 10.38
N TYR A 58 -19.67 -11.78 9.39
CA TYR A 58 -21.11 -12.01 9.23
C TYR A 58 -21.95 -10.72 9.24
N GLY A 59 -21.49 -9.70 8.52
CA GLY A 59 -22.17 -8.39 8.44
C GLY A 59 -21.98 -7.50 9.68
N GLY A 60 -21.09 -7.86 10.61
CA GLY A 60 -20.69 -6.98 11.70
C GLY A 60 -19.84 -5.79 11.24
N HIS A 61 -19.75 -4.77 12.10
CA HIS A 61 -19.07 -3.51 11.76
C HIS A 61 -17.53 -3.64 11.73
N SER A 62 -16.91 -2.90 10.82
CA SER A 62 -15.45 -2.70 10.79
C SER A 62 -15.00 -1.86 11.99
N CYS A 63 -13.73 -2.00 12.35
CA CYS A 63 -13.18 -1.26 13.48
C CYS A 63 -13.14 0.24 13.16
N VAL A 64 -13.68 1.05 14.07
CA VAL A 64 -13.62 2.53 13.97
C VAL A 64 -12.28 3.03 14.51
N GLY A 65 -11.68 4.00 13.81
CA GLY A 65 -10.40 4.62 14.17
C GLY A 65 -9.18 3.97 13.52
N SER A 66 -8.00 4.57 13.71
CA SER A 66 -6.76 4.12 13.07
C SER A 66 -6.07 2.98 13.83
N ALA A 67 -5.34 2.13 13.10
CA ALA A 67 -4.41 1.16 13.68
C ALA A 67 -3.13 1.83 14.23
N PHE A 68 -2.84 3.04 13.75
CA PHE A 68 -1.67 3.84 14.13
C PHE A 68 -2.08 5.10 14.86
N GLU A 69 -1.25 5.51 15.82
CA GLU A 69 -1.37 6.78 16.50
C GLU A 69 -0.01 7.46 16.55
N THR A 70 0.03 8.75 16.24
CA THR A 70 1.25 9.55 16.18
C THR A 70 1.13 10.75 17.11
N GLN A 71 2.21 11.04 17.83
CA GLN A 71 2.25 12.12 18.82
C GLN A 71 3.60 12.85 18.77
N PRO A 72 3.67 14.14 19.16
CA PRO A 72 4.92 14.87 19.26
C PRO A 72 5.80 14.34 20.40
N CYS A 73 7.12 14.45 20.23
CA CYS A 73 8.10 14.05 21.23
C CYS A 73 9.40 14.86 21.11
N GLN A 74 10.25 14.78 22.13
CA GLN A 74 11.60 15.36 22.09
C GLN A 74 12.62 14.25 21.79
N PRO A 75 13.31 14.29 20.63
CA PRO A 75 14.25 13.25 20.26
C PRO A 75 15.58 13.41 21.01
N THR A 76 16.18 12.30 21.41
CA THR A 76 17.53 12.27 21.99
C THR A 76 18.63 12.25 20.92
N ARG A 77 18.28 11.85 19.69
CA ARG A 77 19.17 11.83 18.52
C ARG A 77 18.68 12.81 17.47
N GLY A 78 19.60 13.55 16.85
CA GLY A 78 19.29 14.45 15.74
C GLY A 78 18.86 13.69 14.48
N CYS A 79 18.35 14.43 13.50
CA CYS A 79 18.17 13.89 12.15
C CYS A 79 19.56 13.57 11.56
N PRO A 80 19.81 12.38 10.99
CA PRO A 80 21.09 12.09 10.35
C PRO A 80 21.29 13.05 9.16
N THR A 81 22.25 13.98 9.31
CA THR A 81 22.60 15.02 8.33
C THR A 81 23.69 14.57 7.38
N GLU A 82 23.89 13.26 7.19
CA GLU A 82 24.79 12.86 6.11
C GLU A 82 24.14 13.27 4.80
N ASP A 83 24.84 14.10 4.03
CA ASP A 83 24.37 14.61 2.72
C ASP A 83 24.11 13.48 1.69
N GLY A 84 24.24 12.21 2.11
CA GLY A 84 23.58 11.03 1.56
C GLY A 84 24.08 10.58 0.19
N CYS A 85 24.73 11.47 -0.55
CA CYS A 85 25.18 11.24 -1.90
C CYS A 85 26.70 11.01 -2.00
N GLY A 86 27.49 11.34 -0.98
CA GLY A 86 28.95 11.21 -1.02
C GLY A 86 29.53 11.94 -2.24
N GLU A 87 30.12 11.20 -3.17
CA GLU A 87 30.67 11.73 -4.43
C GLU A 87 29.66 11.85 -5.59
N ARG A 88 28.37 11.62 -5.34
CA ARG A 88 27.28 11.71 -6.33
C ARG A 88 26.67 13.11 -6.38
N PHE A 89 26.05 13.47 -7.49
CA PHE A 89 25.25 14.70 -7.61
C PHE A 89 23.90 14.51 -6.93
N ARG A 90 23.42 15.52 -6.22
CA ARG A 90 22.16 15.48 -5.46
C ARG A 90 21.12 16.38 -6.15
N CYS A 91 20.05 15.77 -6.64
CA CYS A 91 18.88 16.47 -7.14
C CYS A 91 18.17 17.25 -6.01
N PHE A 92 17.34 18.22 -6.35
CA PHE A 92 16.52 18.96 -5.39
C PHE A 92 15.51 18.04 -4.67
N SER A 93 14.97 17.05 -5.40
CA SER A 93 14.15 15.95 -4.87
C SER A 93 14.87 15.11 -3.81
N GLY A 94 16.20 15.17 -3.76
CA GLY A 94 17.06 14.39 -2.86
C GLY A 94 17.58 13.08 -3.47
N GLN A 95 17.25 12.78 -4.73
CA GLN A 95 17.84 11.68 -5.49
C GLN A 95 19.34 11.90 -5.70
N CYS A 96 20.14 10.83 -5.58
CA CYS A 96 21.59 10.86 -5.82
C CYS A 96 21.93 10.18 -7.15
N ILE A 97 22.42 10.92 -8.14
CA ILE A 97 22.82 10.41 -9.46
C ILE A 97 24.33 10.48 -9.68
N SER A 98 24.85 9.75 -10.66
CA SER A 98 26.26 9.84 -11.02
C SER A 98 26.60 11.23 -11.57
N LYS A 99 27.76 11.79 -11.21
CA LYS A 99 28.27 13.06 -11.78
C LYS A 99 28.40 13.01 -13.31
N SER A 100 28.51 11.82 -13.91
CA SER A 100 28.57 11.62 -15.37
C SER A 100 27.24 11.88 -16.10
N LEU A 101 26.14 11.90 -15.34
CA LEU A 101 24.78 12.14 -15.81
C LEU A 101 24.40 13.63 -15.79
N VAL A 102 25.15 14.46 -15.06
CA VAL A 102 24.95 15.91 -15.07
C VAL A 102 25.29 16.49 -16.43
N CYS A 103 24.42 17.35 -16.96
CA CYS A 103 24.53 17.98 -18.28
C CYS A 103 24.79 16.95 -19.38
N ASN A 104 23.98 15.88 -19.40
CA ASN A 104 24.07 14.83 -20.39
C ASN A 104 23.04 14.92 -21.53
N GLY A 105 22.09 15.86 -21.45
CA GLY A 105 21.00 16.02 -22.41
C GLY A 105 19.79 15.10 -22.18
N ASP A 106 19.74 14.39 -21.05
CA ASP A 106 18.62 13.57 -20.56
C ASP A 106 18.26 14.00 -19.14
N SER A 107 16.99 13.90 -18.75
CA SER A 107 16.54 14.32 -17.41
C SER A 107 16.67 13.14 -16.44
N ASP A 108 17.85 12.95 -15.83
CA ASP A 108 18.10 11.87 -14.88
C ASP A 108 17.59 12.18 -13.46
N CYS A 109 17.40 13.45 -13.11
CA CYS A 109 16.60 13.82 -11.93
C CYS A 109 15.10 13.71 -12.26
N GLU A 110 14.52 12.53 -12.05
CA GLU A 110 13.15 12.13 -12.50
C GLU A 110 12.04 13.15 -12.17
N GLU A 111 12.14 13.88 -11.06
CA GLU A 111 11.10 14.81 -10.60
C GLU A 111 11.41 16.29 -10.91
N ASP A 112 12.69 16.67 -10.96
CA ASP A 112 13.12 18.07 -10.93
C ASP A 112 14.07 18.49 -12.06
N GLY A 113 14.70 17.57 -12.79
CA GLY A 113 15.60 17.87 -13.92
C GLY A 113 16.83 18.73 -13.55
N ALA A 114 17.16 18.83 -12.26
CA ALA A 114 18.20 19.72 -11.75
C ALA A 114 19.62 19.38 -12.22
N ASP A 115 19.82 18.20 -12.78
CA ASP A 115 21.04 17.72 -13.42
C ASP A 115 21.32 18.38 -14.78
N GLU A 116 20.29 18.93 -15.42
CA GLU A 116 20.39 19.66 -16.69
C GLU A 116 20.26 21.19 -16.52
N ASP A 117 20.19 21.65 -15.27
CA ASP A 117 20.15 23.08 -14.94
C ASP A 117 21.56 23.69 -14.97
N ARG A 118 21.70 24.86 -15.62
CA ARG A 118 22.93 25.69 -15.65
C ARG A 118 24.13 25.02 -16.35
N CYS A 119 23.91 24.29 -17.42
CA CYS A 119 24.97 23.81 -18.30
C CYS A 119 25.51 24.97 -19.16
N GLU A 120 26.77 25.37 -18.92
CA GLU A 120 27.39 26.52 -19.61
C GLU A 120 27.76 26.24 -21.08
N ASP A 121 27.92 24.96 -21.46
CA ASP A 121 28.28 24.52 -22.81
C ASP A 121 27.41 23.33 -23.29
N ALA A 122 26.34 23.60 -24.04
CA ALA A 122 25.43 22.58 -24.60
C ALA A 122 25.99 21.83 -25.84
N GLU A 123 27.30 21.85 -26.07
CA GLU A 123 27.95 21.35 -27.29
C GLU A 123 28.27 19.84 -27.25
N SER A 124 27.84 19.14 -26.20
CA SER A 124 27.95 17.70 -26.11
C SER A 124 26.65 17.15 -25.54
N ARG A 125 25.70 16.77 -26.40
CA ARG A 125 25.36 15.35 -26.53
C ARG A 125 24.24 15.08 -27.53
N PRO A 126 24.38 14.03 -28.36
CA PRO A 126 23.26 13.48 -29.09
C PRO A 126 22.30 12.88 -28.06
N ALA A 127 21.20 13.59 -27.77
CA ALA A 127 20.03 12.95 -27.22
C ALA A 127 19.73 11.75 -28.12
N CYS A 128 19.60 10.57 -27.52
CA CYS A 128 19.14 9.40 -28.23
C CYS A 128 17.70 9.68 -28.64
N ASP A 129 17.51 10.13 -29.88
CA ASP A 129 16.21 10.29 -30.54
C ASP A 129 15.63 8.89 -30.85
N LYS A 130 15.44 8.11 -29.79
CA LYS A 130 14.70 6.86 -29.80
C LYS A 130 13.62 6.96 -28.76
N ASP A 131 12.52 7.48 -29.27
CA ASP A 131 11.22 6.86 -29.20
C ASP A 131 10.59 6.69 -27.82
N LYS A 132 9.35 7.20 -27.79
CA LYS A 132 8.29 6.93 -26.81
C LYS A 132 8.53 5.64 -26.01
N PRO A 133 8.57 5.73 -24.67
CA PRO A 133 8.75 4.54 -23.84
C PRO A 133 7.65 3.51 -24.13
N PRO A 134 7.88 2.22 -23.84
CA PRO A 134 6.87 1.19 -23.98
C PRO A 134 5.55 1.65 -23.35
N PRO A 135 4.41 1.38 -24.02
CA PRO A 135 3.12 1.79 -23.49
C PRO A 135 2.93 1.20 -22.09
N ASN A 136 2.50 2.03 -21.15
CA ASN A 136 2.25 1.66 -19.76
C ASN A 136 3.48 1.21 -18.95
N ILE A 137 4.69 1.66 -19.28
CA ILE A 137 5.89 1.41 -18.44
C ILE A 137 5.68 1.82 -16.97
N GLU A 138 4.91 2.88 -16.73
CA GLU A 138 4.51 3.34 -15.40
C GLU A 138 3.75 2.27 -14.58
N LEU A 139 3.03 1.35 -15.24
CA LEU A 139 2.36 0.26 -14.52
C LEU A 139 3.35 -0.76 -13.99
N THR A 140 4.45 -1.00 -14.70
CA THR A 140 5.50 -1.92 -14.26
C THR A 140 6.36 -1.34 -13.12
N GLY A 141 6.47 -0.02 -13.02
CA GLY A 141 7.15 0.66 -11.90
C GLY A 141 6.34 0.74 -10.60
N ARG A 142 5.02 0.50 -10.66
CA ARG A 142 4.15 0.53 -9.46
C ARG A 142 4.33 -0.72 -8.59
N GLY A 143 4.27 -0.54 -7.27
CA GLY A 143 4.28 -1.64 -6.31
C GLY A 143 3.07 -2.58 -6.47
N CYS A 144 3.29 -3.88 -6.28
CA CYS A 144 2.24 -4.91 -6.33
C CYS A 144 1.92 -5.46 -4.94
N ASN A 145 0.64 -5.49 -4.57
CA ASN A 145 0.15 -6.02 -3.28
C ASN A 145 -0.55 -7.37 -3.50
N SER A 146 0.07 -8.47 -3.08
CA SER A 146 -0.47 -9.83 -3.28
C SER A 146 -1.71 -10.16 -2.44
N LYS A 147 -2.00 -9.37 -1.41
CA LYS A 147 -3.18 -9.49 -0.55
C LYS A 147 -3.84 -8.12 -0.37
N PRO A 148 -4.59 -7.63 -1.38
CA PRO A 148 -5.30 -6.37 -1.25
C PRO A 148 -6.39 -6.51 -0.17
N ALA A 149 -6.72 -5.42 0.52
CA ALA A 149 -7.76 -5.40 1.54
C ALA A 149 -9.13 -5.89 1.03
N VAL A 150 -9.37 -5.78 -0.28
CA VAL A 150 -10.57 -6.28 -0.97
C VAL A 150 -10.62 -7.82 -0.99
N ALA A 151 -9.47 -8.51 -1.05
CA ALA A 151 -9.43 -9.97 -1.10
C ALA A 151 -9.64 -10.65 0.26
N ILE A 152 -9.63 -9.89 1.36
CA ILE A 152 -9.91 -10.41 2.70
C ILE A 152 -11.42 -10.55 2.92
N ASP A 153 -12.24 -9.80 2.18
CA ASP A 153 -13.70 -9.82 2.25
C ASP A 153 -14.33 -10.83 1.27
N THR A 154 -13.56 -11.37 0.32
CA THR A 154 -14.02 -12.37 -0.67
C THR A 154 -13.66 -13.81 -0.29
N LYS A 155 -13.28 -14.09 0.97
CA LYS A 155 -13.37 -15.48 1.47
C LYS A 155 -14.82 -15.80 1.80
N GLU A 156 -15.65 -15.85 0.76
CA GLU A 156 -16.75 -16.81 0.73
C GLU A 156 -16.08 -18.20 0.75
N CYS A 157 -16.03 -18.80 1.95
CA CYS A 157 -15.78 -20.22 2.06
C CYS A 157 -16.95 -20.94 1.39
N SER A 158 -16.75 -21.38 0.14
CA SER A 158 -17.54 -22.45 -0.48
C SER A 158 -17.21 -23.80 0.15
#